data_AF-A0A8C9SC18-F1
#
_entry.id   AF-A0A8C9SC18-F1
#
_cell.length_a   1.000
_cell.length_b   1.000
_cell.length_c   1.000
_cell.angle_alpha   90.00
_cell.angle_beta   90.00
_cell.angle_gamma   90.00
#
_symmetry.space_group_name_H-M   'P 1'
#
loop_
_entity.id
_entity.type
_entity.pdbx_description
1 polymer ?
#
loop_
_entity_poly.entity_id
_entity_poly.type
_entity_poly.pdbx_seq_one_letter_code
_entity_poly.pdbx_strand_id
1 'polypeptide(L)'
;MYLYLTLRLLVSAPLINYSQNKRGKIYNCETGRSPCSEISLPEPNHAVNMSLGLSMAKQQSDQSNQKQSKIVVCGPTIPRNCETITTYNGMCFQLRETLSPIGEGQPPKLEDCPISGTDIVFLIDGSGSVSDDDFRRMKEFMIKLIKQFQGRNTLFAVMQYSSVFEIHMDFNDYKTRGSSWESLINGISQQKRWTHTPTAIRKVVRELFVPSSGSRPKAVKVLVVITDGQTAGDSTPISVVVREAEDKDIIRYAIGVQHKY
;
A
#
# COMPACT_ATOMS: atom_id res chain seq x y z
N MET A 1 -54.17 39.29 8.29
CA MET A 1 -53.13 38.71 9.16
C MET A 1 -52.30 37.76 8.30
N TYR A 2 -51.14 38.20 7.79
CA TYR A 2 -50.30 37.37 6.93
C TYR A 2 -49.54 36.35 7.80
N LEU A 3 -49.83 35.07 7.60
CA LEU A 3 -49.04 33.96 8.13
C LEU A 3 -47.70 33.94 7.38
N TYR A 4 -46.65 34.50 7.98
CA TYR A 4 -45.30 34.32 7.47
C TYR A 4 -44.92 32.85 7.63
N LEU A 5 -44.80 32.11 6.52
CA LEU A 5 -44.14 30.81 6.51
C LEU A 5 -42.67 31.03 6.92
N THR A 6 -42.29 30.50 8.08
CA THR A 6 -40.90 30.46 8.52
C THR A 6 -40.17 29.38 7.71
N LEU A 7 -39.43 29.80 6.69
CA LEU A 7 -38.54 28.91 5.94
C LEU A 7 -37.26 28.70 6.78
N ARG A 8 -36.79 27.47 6.86
CA ARG A 8 -35.50 27.12 7.48
C ARG A 8 -34.45 26.92 6.40
N LEU A 9 -33.30 27.56 6.57
CA LEU A 9 -32.14 27.44 5.70
C LEU A 9 -30.99 26.81 6.48
N LEU A 10 -30.46 25.71 5.95
CA LEU A 10 -29.22 25.12 6.45
C LEU A 10 -28.04 25.85 5.83
N VAL A 11 -27.21 26.47 6.65
CA VAL A 11 -26.04 27.27 6.24
C VAL A 11 -24.78 26.65 6.83
N SER A 12 -23.68 26.68 6.10
CA SER A 12 -22.38 26.19 6.54
C SER A 12 -21.32 27.29 6.49
N ALA A 13 -20.37 27.23 7.42
CA ALA A 13 -19.18 28.08 7.45
C ALA A 13 -17.92 27.19 7.54
N PRO A 14 -17.50 26.56 6.42
CA PRO A 14 -16.51 25.48 6.43
C PRO A 14 -15.09 25.90 6.81
N LEU A 15 -14.76 27.19 6.78
CA LEU A 15 -13.42 27.70 7.10
C LEU A 15 -13.29 28.27 8.53
N ILE A 16 -14.37 28.30 9.30
CA ILE A 16 -14.32 28.76 10.70
C ILE A 16 -13.53 27.75 11.53
N ASN A 17 -12.43 28.19 12.14
CA ASN A 17 -11.73 27.46 13.18
C ASN A 17 -12.34 27.83 14.54
N TYR A 18 -12.78 26.85 15.31
CA TYR A 18 -13.45 27.08 16.59
C TYR A 18 -12.79 26.35 17.76
N SER A 19 -11.82 25.48 17.48
CA SER A 19 -10.90 24.86 18.44
C SER A 19 -9.60 24.51 17.72
N GLN A 20 -8.55 24.16 18.47
CA GLN A 20 -7.20 23.90 17.95
C GLN A 20 -7.18 22.88 16.79
N ASN A 21 -8.07 21.89 16.82
CA ASN A 21 -8.14 20.80 15.85
C ASN A 21 -9.52 20.70 15.16
N LYS A 22 -10.34 21.76 15.21
CA LYS A 22 -11.71 21.72 14.72
C LYS A 22 -12.03 22.88 13.78
N ARG A 23 -12.56 22.52 12.61
CA ARG A 23 -12.85 23.45 11.52
C ARG A 23 -14.17 23.12 10.83
N GLY A 24 -14.97 24.16 10.62
CA GLY A 24 -16.27 24.13 9.94
C GLY A 24 -17.43 24.03 10.91
N LYS A 25 -18.48 24.83 10.66
CA LYS A 25 -19.72 24.80 11.44
C LYS A 25 -20.93 24.79 10.51
N ILE A 26 -22.05 24.29 11.01
CA ILE A 26 -23.35 24.32 10.35
C ILE A 26 -24.40 24.98 11.25
N TYR A 27 -25.37 25.64 10.61
CA TYR A 27 -26.34 26.49 11.26
C TYR A 27 -27.73 26.29 10.66
N ASN A 28 -28.74 26.33 11.52
CA ASN A 28 -30.14 26.44 11.14
C ASN A 28 -30.60 27.90 11.25
N CYS A 29 -30.92 28.52 10.12
CA CYS A 29 -31.33 29.92 10.03
C CYS A 29 -32.81 30.05 9.64
N GLU A 30 -33.54 30.94 10.29
CA GLU A 30 -34.94 31.24 9.92
C GLU A 30 -34.98 32.45 8.98
N THR A 31 -35.71 32.36 7.85
CA THR A 31 -35.71 33.45 6.85
C THR A 31 -36.53 34.68 7.26
N GLY A 32 -37.26 34.62 8.38
CA GLY A 32 -38.11 35.70 8.88
C GLY A 32 -37.62 36.38 10.17
N ARG A 33 -36.59 35.83 10.83
CA ARG A 33 -35.98 36.37 12.07
C ARG A 33 -34.47 36.14 12.06
N SER A 34 -33.72 37.09 12.60
CA SER A 34 -32.27 37.18 12.38
C SER A 34 -31.32 36.20 13.12
N PRO A 35 -31.70 35.31 14.08
CA PRO A 35 -30.68 34.43 14.64
C PRO A 35 -30.60 33.08 13.90
N CYS A 36 -29.43 32.81 13.33
CA CYS A 36 -29.00 31.45 13.01
C CYS A 36 -28.58 30.73 14.30
N SER A 37 -29.04 29.49 14.48
CA SER A 37 -28.66 28.63 15.60
C SER A 37 -27.65 27.58 15.15
N GLU A 38 -26.58 27.39 15.93
CA GLU A 38 -25.56 26.38 15.64
C GLU A 38 -26.12 24.97 15.82
N ILE A 39 -25.75 24.06 14.91
CA ILE A 39 -26.07 22.64 15.01
C ILE A 39 -24.81 21.90 15.44
N SER A 40 -24.85 21.27 16.61
CA SER A 40 -23.73 20.49 17.14
C SER A 40 -23.80 19.03 16.68
N LEU A 41 -22.68 18.50 16.19
CA LEU A 41 -22.53 17.11 15.76
C LEU A 41 -21.54 16.36 16.66
N PRO A 42 -21.72 15.04 16.86
CA PRO A 42 -20.80 14.21 17.63
C PRO A 42 -19.54 13.91 16.81
N GLU A 43 -18.66 14.90 16.68
CA GLU A 43 -17.42 14.73 15.91
C GLU A 43 -16.37 13.92 16.68
N PRO A 44 -15.88 12.80 16.14
CA PRO A 44 -14.86 12.00 16.80
C PRO A 44 -13.50 12.72 16.81
N ASN A 45 -12.59 12.25 17.67
CA ASN A 45 -11.25 12.85 17.86
C ASN A 45 -10.38 12.82 16.60
N HIS A 46 -10.59 11.86 15.70
CA HIS A 46 -9.84 11.73 14.46
C HIS A 46 -10.36 12.63 13.31
N ALA A 47 -11.48 13.33 13.49
CA ALA A 47 -11.99 14.32 12.55
C ALA A 47 -11.32 15.69 12.74
N VAL A 48 -10.01 15.74 12.50
CA VAL A 48 -9.19 16.95 12.68
C VAL A 48 -9.39 17.89 11.49
N ASN A 49 -9.71 19.16 11.75
CA ASN A 49 -9.80 20.23 10.74
C ASN A 49 -10.61 19.86 9.49
N MET A 50 -11.69 19.09 9.65
CA MET A 50 -12.41 18.46 8.54
C MET A 50 -13.08 19.42 7.54
N SER A 51 -13.18 20.71 7.87
CA SER A 51 -13.96 21.72 7.13
C SER A 51 -15.42 21.29 7.00
N LEU A 52 -16.04 20.96 8.13
CA LEU A 52 -17.43 20.52 8.21
C LEU A 52 -18.37 21.49 7.48
N GLY A 53 -19.25 20.94 6.64
CA GLY A 53 -20.21 21.72 5.86
C GLY A 53 -19.68 22.19 4.51
N LEU A 54 -18.45 21.81 4.11
CA LEU A 54 -17.94 22.12 2.77
C LEU A 54 -18.75 21.43 1.66
N SER A 55 -19.36 20.29 1.97
CA SER A 55 -20.32 19.62 1.10
C SER A 55 -21.57 19.22 1.89
N MET A 56 -22.75 19.56 1.36
CA MET A 56 -24.04 19.20 1.93
C MET A 56 -24.99 18.74 0.83
N ALA A 57 -25.76 17.71 1.11
CA ALA A 57 -26.77 17.19 0.18
C ALA A 57 -28.06 16.88 0.94
N LYS A 58 -29.21 17.07 0.28
CA LYS A 58 -30.52 16.62 0.76
C LYS A 58 -31.03 15.55 -0.20
N GLN A 59 -31.14 14.33 0.29
CA GLN A 59 -31.77 13.23 -0.43
C GLN A 59 -33.21 13.10 0.04
N GLN A 60 -34.15 13.04 -0.90
CA GLN A 60 -35.55 12.80 -0.61
C GLN A 60 -35.87 11.36 -1.02
N SER A 61 -36.34 10.54 -0.07
CA SER A 61 -36.79 9.19 -0.36
C SER A 61 -38.31 9.14 -0.32
N ASP A 62 -38.92 8.78 -1.44
CA ASP A 62 -40.34 8.48 -1.55
C ASP A 62 -40.51 6.96 -1.52
N GLN A 63 -40.62 6.38 -0.32
CA GLN A 63 -41.08 5.00 -0.14
C GLN A 63 -42.31 4.99 0.78
N SER A 64 -43.41 4.42 0.28
CA SER A 64 -44.61 4.03 1.03
C SER A 64 -45.15 5.06 2.05
N ASN A 65 -45.79 6.13 1.58
CA ASN A 65 -46.55 7.09 2.40
C ASN A 65 -45.80 7.77 3.57
N GLN A 66 -44.47 7.67 3.65
CA GLN A 66 -43.64 8.46 4.57
C GLN A 66 -42.53 9.15 3.77
N LYS A 67 -42.73 10.44 3.49
CA LYS A 67 -41.66 11.30 2.98
C LYS A 67 -40.59 11.40 4.06
N GLN A 68 -39.41 10.85 3.82
CA GLN A 68 -38.27 11.03 4.70
C GLN A 68 -37.16 11.73 3.93
N SER A 69 -36.91 13.00 4.25
CA SER A 69 -35.72 13.68 3.77
C SER A 69 -34.52 13.33 4.66
N LYS A 70 -33.45 12.88 4.03
CA LYS A 70 -32.17 12.61 4.67
C LYS A 70 -31.19 13.69 4.24
N ILE A 71 -30.67 14.43 5.21
CA ILE A 71 -29.64 15.43 4.95
C ILE A 71 -28.29 14.79 5.26
N VAL A 72 -27.30 15.04 4.41
CA VAL A 72 -25.91 14.60 4.60
C VAL A 72 -25.03 15.83 4.61
N VAL A 73 -24.18 15.93 5.62
CA VAL A 73 -23.21 17.01 5.80
C VAL A 73 -21.83 16.38 5.90
N CYS A 74 -20.88 16.83 5.07
CA CYS A 74 -19.54 16.26 5.03
C CYS A 74 -18.47 17.34 5.21
N GLY A 75 -17.35 16.94 5.80
CA GLY A 75 -16.08 17.68 5.80
C GLY A 75 -15.00 16.81 5.17
N PRO A 76 -14.54 17.12 3.94
CA PRO A 76 -13.66 16.26 3.15
C PRO A 76 -12.16 16.58 3.32
N THR A 77 -11.76 17.32 4.35
CA THR A 77 -10.40 17.86 4.49
C THR A 77 -9.68 17.41 5.75
N ILE A 78 -9.99 16.21 6.23
CA ILE A 78 -9.27 15.61 7.37
C ILE A 78 -7.87 15.22 6.86
N PRO A 79 -6.78 15.88 7.29
CA PRO A 79 -5.46 15.55 6.81
C PRO A 79 -5.02 14.19 7.39
N ARG A 80 -4.55 13.30 6.53
CA ARG A 80 -3.87 12.05 6.91
C ARG A 80 -2.43 12.14 6.42
N ASN A 81 -1.52 12.30 7.37
CA ASN A 81 -0.09 12.29 7.07
C ASN A 81 0.35 10.85 6.82
N CYS A 82 0.57 10.51 5.55
CA CYS A 82 1.36 9.33 5.19
C CYS A 82 2.84 9.74 5.20
N GLU A 83 3.77 8.79 5.32
CA GLU A 83 5.21 9.08 5.47
C GLU A 83 5.76 10.08 4.44
N THR A 84 5.16 10.15 3.25
CA THR A 84 5.70 10.92 2.13
C THR A 84 4.74 11.88 1.44
N ILE A 85 3.44 11.81 1.76
CA ILE A 85 2.40 12.70 1.24
C ILE A 85 1.35 12.92 2.33
N THR A 86 0.74 14.09 2.37
CA THR A 86 -0.50 14.29 3.12
C THR A 86 -1.65 14.00 2.19
N THR A 87 -2.40 12.93 2.47
CA THR A 87 -3.70 12.69 1.82
C THR A 87 -4.81 13.36 2.62
N TYR A 88 -5.98 13.49 2.02
CA TYR A 88 -7.15 14.05 2.68
C TYR A 88 -8.26 13.00 2.72
N ASN A 89 -8.75 12.75 3.93
CA ASN A 89 -9.92 11.95 4.19
C ASN A 89 -11.15 12.84 4.39
N GLY A 90 -12.33 12.22 4.33
CA GLY A 90 -13.58 12.87 4.67
C GLY A 90 -14.27 12.23 5.87
N MET A 91 -15.26 12.93 6.38
CA MET A 91 -16.26 12.38 7.28
C MET A 91 -17.62 12.98 6.95
N CYS A 92 -18.65 12.15 7.01
CA CYS A 92 -20.02 12.55 6.73
C CYS A 92 -20.95 12.22 7.89
N PHE A 93 -21.88 13.12 8.16
CA PHE A 93 -22.94 12.98 9.16
C PHE A 93 -24.28 12.99 8.47
N GLN A 94 -25.18 12.14 8.94
CA GLN A 94 -26.56 12.09 8.46
C GLN A 94 -27.45 12.82 9.46
N LEU A 95 -28.31 13.72 8.99
CA LEU A 95 -29.26 14.46 9.81
C LEU A 95 -30.70 14.09 9.44
N ARG A 96 -31.57 14.08 10.45
CA ARG A 96 -33.03 14.05 10.28
C ARG A 96 -33.53 15.41 9.76
N GLU A 97 -34.80 15.48 9.37
CA GLU A 97 -35.45 16.76 9.03
C GLU A 97 -35.43 17.78 10.18
N THR A 98 -35.40 17.30 11.43
CA THR A 98 -35.24 18.15 12.62
C THR A 98 -33.81 18.67 12.81
N LEU A 99 -32.90 18.37 11.87
CA LEU A 99 -31.48 18.72 11.92
C LEU A 99 -30.72 18.08 13.09
N SER A 100 -31.25 16.96 13.60
CA SER A 100 -30.58 16.13 14.61
C SER A 100 -29.74 15.04 13.96
N PRO A 101 -28.54 14.72 14.49
CA PRO A 101 -27.67 13.68 13.96
C PRO A 101 -28.27 12.28 14.09
N ILE A 102 -28.03 11.45 13.09
CA ILE A 102 -28.39 10.03 13.04
C ILE A 102 -27.10 9.22 13.20
N GLY A 103 -26.86 8.70 14.41
CA GLY A 103 -25.67 7.91 14.71
C GLY A 103 -24.37 8.71 14.72
N GLU A 104 -23.26 8.00 14.62
CA GLU A 104 -21.91 8.57 14.58
C GLU A 104 -21.49 8.93 13.16
N GLY A 105 -20.53 9.85 13.05
CA GLY A 105 -19.95 10.24 11.76
C GLY A 105 -19.33 9.05 11.04
N GLN A 106 -19.68 8.86 9.78
CA GLN A 106 -19.15 7.77 8.96
C GLN A 106 -18.02 8.30 8.07
N PRO A 107 -16.82 7.70 8.12
CA PRO A 107 -15.81 7.98 7.11
C PRO A 107 -16.31 7.43 5.75
N PRO A 108 -16.14 8.16 4.64
CA PRO A 108 -16.20 7.56 3.32
C PRO A 108 -15.19 6.40 3.28
N LYS A 109 -15.53 5.28 2.64
CA LYS A 109 -14.55 4.22 2.36
C LYS A 109 -13.38 4.86 1.59
N LEU A 110 -12.23 4.97 2.23
CA LEU A 110 -10.99 5.46 1.64
C LEU A 110 -9.88 4.45 1.96
N GLU A 111 -9.03 4.21 0.97
CA GLU A 111 -7.91 3.27 1.08
C GLU A 111 -6.89 3.74 2.12
N ASP A 112 -6.24 2.77 2.78
CA ASP A 112 -5.07 3.04 3.62
C ASP A 112 -3.93 3.66 2.80
N CYS A 113 -2.96 4.30 3.47
CA CYS A 113 -1.83 4.95 2.82
C CYS A 113 -1.22 4.03 1.73
N PRO A 114 -1.02 4.51 0.49
CA PRO A 114 -0.59 3.66 -0.60
C PRO A 114 0.80 3.09 -0.32
N ILE A 115 0.88 1.79 -0.06
CA ILE A 115 2.15 1.05 0.06
C ILE A 115 2.79 1.09 -1.34
N SER A 116 4.05 1.53 -1.44
CA SER A 116 4.79 1.65 -2.72
C SER A 116 5.08 0.30 -3.40
N GLY A 117 4.49 -0.79 -2.90
CA GLY A 117 4.61 -2.16 -3.37
C GLY A 117 5.74 -2.94 -2.70
N THR A 118 5.96 -4.16 -3.18
CA THR A 118 7.02 -5.05 -2.72
C THR A 118 7.97 -5.39 -3.86
N ASP A 119 9.28 -5.26 -3.64
CA ASP A 119 10.33 -5.66 -4.58
C ASP A 119 10.97 -6.95 -4.07
N ILE A 120 10.84 -8.03 -4.82
CA ILE A 120 11.33 -9.36 -4.45
C ILE A 120 12.48 -9.78 -5.38
N VAL A 121 13.64 -10.09 -4.81
CA VAL A 121 14.75 -10.72 -5.55
C VAL A 121 14.81 -12.19 -5.21
N PHE A 122 14.74 -13.06 -6.22
CA PHE A 122 15.16 -14.44 -6.09
C PHE A 122 16.67 -14.56 -6.34
N LEU A 123 17.38 -15.09 -5.37
CA LEU A 123 18.78 -15.44 -5.48
C LEU A 123 18.91 -16.97 -5.48
N ILE A 124 19.15 -17.55 -6.66
CA ILE A 124 19.13 -19.01 -6.84
C ILE A 124 20.54 -19.57 -6.97
N ASP A 125 20.76 -20.69 -6.29
CA ASP A 125 22.00 -21.44 -6.30
C ASP A 125 22.09 -22.31 -7.56
N GLY A 126 23.06 -21.99 -8.41
CA GLY A 126 23.40 -22.72 -9.62
C GLY A 126 24.68 -23.54 -9.50
N SER A 127 25.15 -23.82 -8.27
CA SER A 127 26.37 -24.57 -8.03
C SER A 127 26.28 -26.03 -8.47
N GLY A 128 27.43 -26.72 -8.49
CA GLY A 128 27.53 -28.11 -8.91
C GLY A 128 27.00 -29.13 -7.89
N SER A 129 26.79 -28.73 -6.63
CA SER A 129 26.20 -29.57 -5.60
C SER A 129 24.67 -29.68 -5.73
N VAL A 130 24.04 -28.70 -6.39
CA VAL A 130 22.62 -28.73 -6.74
C VAL A 130 22.38 -29.70 -7.90
N SER A 131 21.48 -30.67 -7.73
CA SER A 131 21.08 -31.60 -8.79
C SER A 131 20.28 -30.90 -9.90
N ASP A 132 20.30 -31.44 -11.12
CA ASP A 132 19.52 -30.90 -12.25
C ASP A 132 18.01 -30.88 -11.93
N ASP A 133 17.53 -31.87 -11.17
CA ASP A 133 16.13 -31.98 -10.75
C ASP A 133 15.77 -30.92 -9.71
N ASP A 134 16.65 -30.67 -8.73
CA ASP A 134 16.41 -29.63 -7.73
C ASP A 134 16.51 -28.24 -8.35
N PHE A 135 17.44 -28.01 -9.28
CA PHE A 135 17.51 -26.75 -10.03
C PHE A 135 16.23 -26.51 -10.85
N ARG A 136 15.69 -27.55 -11.49
CA ARG A 136 14.38 -27.48 -12.17
C ARG A 136 13.26 -27.13 -11.19
N ARG A 137 13.23 -27.74 -10.00
CA ARG A 137 12.26 -27.40 -8.93
C ARG A 137 12.40 -25.96 -8.45
N MET A 138 13.61 -25.41 -8.33
CA MET A 138 13.82 -24.00 -7.98
C MET A 138 13.14 -23.07 -9.01
N LYS A 139 13.32 -23.36 -10.31
CA LYS A 139 12.69 -22.60 -11.41
C LYS A 139 11.17 -22.68 -11.34
N GLU A 140 10.62 -23.88 -11.16
CA GLU A 140 9.18 -24.07 -11.00
C GLU A 140 8.62 -23.33 -9.78
N PHE A 141 9.35 -23.34 -8.66
CA PHE A 141 8.98 -22.61 -7.45
C PHE A 141 8.88 -21.10 -7.71
N MET A 142 9.89 -20.50 -8.34
CA MET A 142 9.86 -19.08 -8.70
C MET A 142 8.66 -18.75 -9.58
N ILE A 143 8.42 -19.54 -10.63
CA ILE A 143 7.30 -19.33 -11.56
C ILE A 143 5.95 -19.41 -10.82
N LYS A 144 5.74 -20.44 -10.00
CA LYS A 144 4.51 -20.60 -9.22
C LYS A 144 4.30 -19.44 -8.25
N LEU A 145 5.35 -19.00 -7.57
CA LEU A 145 5.28 -17.88 -6.63
C LEU A 145 4.96 -16.57 -7.36
N ILE A 146 5.67 -16.23 -8.44
CA ILE A 146 5.39 -15.01 -9.23
C ILE A 146 3.94 -14.99 -9.72
N LYS A 147 3.42 -16.13 -10.20
CA LYS A 147 2.01 -16.27 -10.63
C LYS A 147 1.02 -15.95 -9.51
N GLN A 148 1.30 -16.31 -8.25
CA GLN A 148 0.43 -15.97 -7.11
C GLN A 148 0.37 -14.47 -6.79
N PHE A 149 1.37 -13.70 -7.23
CA PHE A 149 1.44 -12.25 -7.03
C PHE A 149 0.99 -11.43 -8.25
N GLN A 150 0.50 -12.08 -9.32
CA GLN A 150 -0.08 -11.36 -10.46
C GLN A 150 -1.27 -10.49 -10.03
N GLY A 151 -1.33 -9.26 -10.53
CA GLY A 151 -2.32 -8.26 -10.14
C GLY A 151 -2.04 -7.54 -8.82
N ARG A 152 -0.98 -7.93 -8.08
CA ARG A 152 -0.50 -7.20 -6.90
C ARG A 152 0.59 -6.19 -7.29
N ASN A 153 0.82 -5.20 -6.44
CA ASN A 153 1.88 -4.21 -6.62
C ASN A 153 3.28 -4.79 -6.27
N THR A 154 3.66 -5.92 -6.89
CA THR A 154 4.89 -6.67 -6.60
C THR A 154 5.76 -6.77 -7.85
N LEU A 155 7.04 -6.43 -7.73
CA LEU A 155 8.03 -6.57 -8.79
C LEU A 155 9.03 -7.67 -8.43
N PHE A 156 9.53 -8.36 -9.44
CA PHE A 156 10.47 -9.47 -9.27
C PHE A 156 11.77 -9.23 -10.04
N ALA A 157 12.87 -9.70 -9.46
CA ALA A 157 14.16 -9.84 -10.13
C ALA A 157 14.75 -11.21 -9.79
N VAL A 158 15.62 -11.73 -10.66
CA VAL A 158 16.23 -13.06 -10.54
C VAL A 158 17.72 -12.96 -10.82
N MET A 159 18.52 -13.40 -9.84
CA MET A 159 19.96 -13.59 -9.98
C MET A 159 20.29 -15.05 -9.72
N GLN A 160 21.07 -15.66 -10.60
CA GLN A 160 21.72 -16.95 -10.34
C GLN A 160 23.13 -16.71 -9.82
N TYR A 161 23.56 -17.51 -8.85
CA TYR A 161 24.94 -17.49 -8.39
C TYR A 161 25.57 -18.89 -8.36
N SER A 162 26.86 -18.91 -8.62
CA SER A 162 27.77 -20.02 -8.38
C SER A 162 29.16 -19.41 -8.13
N SER A 163 30.17 -19.71 -8.96
CA SER A 163 31.39 -18.90 -9.05
C SER A 163 31.18 -17.62 -9.87
N VAL A 164 30.15 -17.59 -10.70
CA VAL A 164 29.72 -16.45 -11.52
C VAL A 164 28.39 -15.94 -10.97
N PHE A 165 28.10 -14.66 -11.14
CA PHE A 165 26.85 -14.04 -10.70
C PHE A 165 26.17 -13.43 -11.92
N GLU A 166 24.97 -13.89 -12.23
CA GLU A 166 24.28 -13.50 -13.45
C GLU A 166 22.87 -13.02 -13.12
N ILE A 167 22.57 -11.79 -13.51
CA ILE A 167 21.23 -11.21 -13.42
C ILE A 167 20.47 -11.68 -14.67
N HIS A 168 19.52 -12.61 -14.47
CA HIS A 168 18.69 -13.15 -15.56
C HIS A 168 17.47 -12.27 -15.85
N MET A 169 17.06 -11.49 -14.84
CA MET A 169 15.95 -10.55 -14.94
C MET A 169 16.11 -9.49 -13.84
N ASP A 170 16.21 -8.21 -14.19
CA ASP A 170 16.09 -7.13 -13.21
C ASP A 170 14.62 -6.65 -13.08
N PHE A 171 14.36 -5.64 -12.23
CA PHE A 171 12.99 -5.15 -12.08
C PHE A 171 12.50 -4.39 -13.33
N ASN A 172 13.40 -3.81 -14.13
CA ASN A 172 13.04 -3.18 -15.40
C ASN A 172 12.61 -4.19 -16.45
N ASP A 173 13.33 -5.31 -16.56
CA ASP A 173 12.95 -6.45 -17.40
C ASP A 173 11.55 -6.93 -17.03
N TYR A 174 11.28 -7.14 -15.74
CA TYR A 174 9.97 -7.58 -15.29
C TYR A 174 8.85 -6.59 -15.64
N LYS A 175 9.08 -5.28 -15.45
CA LYS A 175 8.10 -4.22 -15.80
C LYS A 175 7.81 -4.17 -17.30
N THR A 176 8.83 -4.32 -18.15
CA THR A 176 8.71 -4.14 -19.60
C THR A 176 8.18 -5.38 -20.32
N ARG A 177 8.43 -6.57 -19.78
CA ARG A 177 8.15 -7.84 -20.45
C ARG A 177 6.73 -8.37 -20.27
N GLY A 178 5.91 -7.77 -19.42
CA GLY A 178 4.51 -8.14 -19.26
C GLY A 178 4.33 -9.63 -18.92
N SER A 179 3.69 -10.41 -19.78
CA SER A 179 3.50 -11.86 -19.60
C SER A 179 4.71 -12.73 -20.00
N SER A 180 5.77 -12.15 -20.57
CA SER A 180 6.91 -12.91 -21.11
C SER A 180 8.06 -13.16 -20.12
N TRP A 181 7.97 -12.72 -18.87
CA TRP A 181 9.00 -12.99 -17.85
C TRP A 181 9.25 -14.49 -17.61
N GLU A 182 8.24 -15.34 -17.82
CA GLU A 182 8.32 -16.78 -17.59
C GLU A 182 9.36 -17.45 -18.51
N SER A 183 9.54 -16.94 -19.74
CA SER A 183 10.55 -17.48 -20.66
C SER A 183 11.98 -17.16 -20.22
N LEU A 184 12.22 -16.02 -19.56
CA LEU A 184 13.53 -15.70 -18.98
C LEU A 184 13.90 -16.72 -17.91
N ILE A 185 12.97 -17.01 -16.99
CA ILE A 185 13.20 -18.01 -15.94
C ILE A 185 13.38 -19.40 -16.53
N ASN A 186 12.53 -19.80 -17.48
CA ASN A 186 12.67 -21.09 -18.16
C ASN A 186 13.98 -21.22 -18.95
N GLY A 187 14.53 -20.12 -19.45
CA GLY A 187 15.81 -20.09 -20.19
C GLY A 187 17.06 -20.17 -19.31
N ILE A 188 16.94 -20.03 -17.98
CA ILE A 188 18.10 -20.06 -17.08
C ILE A 188 18.77 -21.44 -17.13
N SER A 189 20.05 -21.45 -17.50
CA SER A 189 20.92 -22.65 -17.48
C SER A 189 21.75 -22.68 -16.20
N GLN A 190 21.88 -23.86 -15.59
CA GLN A 190 22.66 -24.05 -14.36
C GLN A 190 24.17 -23.91 -14.63
N GLN A 191 24.90 -23.20 -13.75
CA GLN A 191 26.33 -22.93 -13.92
C GLN A 191 27.28 -24.07 -13.50
N LYS A 192 26.88 -24.91 -12.53
CA LYS A 192 27.58 -26.10 -12.02
C LYS A 192 29.03 -25.86 -11.51
N ARG A 193 29.29 -24.73 -10.83
CA ARG A 193 30.60 -24.43 -10.21
C ARG A 193 30.50 -24.30 -8.67
N TRP A 194 31.38 -23.53 -8.05
CA TRP A 194 31.41 -23.30 -6.59
C TRP A 194 30.19 -22.51 -6.08
N THR A 195 30.10 -22.30 -4.77
CA THR A 195 28.90 -21.74 -4.11
C THR A 195 29.27 -20.49 -3.30
N HIS A 196 29.31 -19.33 -3.98
CA HIS A 196 29.73 -18.05 -3.38
C HIS A 196 28.55 -17.26 -2.78
N THR A 197 27.86 -17.84 -1.80
CA THR A 197 26.60 -17.30 -1.24
C THR A 197 26.76 -15.93 -0.58
N PRO A 198 27.74 -15.69 0.32
CA PRO A 198 27.93 -14.37 0.91
C PRO A 198 28.13 -13.26 -0.14
N THR A 199 28.99 -13.48 -1.12
CA THR A 199 29.26 -12.51 -2.19
C THR A 199 28.02 -12.27 -3.05
N ALA A 200 27.24 -13.32 -3.32
CA ALA A 200 25.99 -13.21 -4.07
C ALA A 200 24.96 -12.31 -3.37
N ILE A 201 24.79 -12.46 -2.05
CA ILE A 201 23.92 -11.59 -1.24
C ILE A 201 24.35 -10.13 -1.35
N ARG A 202 25.65 -9.84 -1.21
CA ARG A 202 26.17 -8.47 -1.36
C ARG A 202 25.85 -7.90 -2.74
N LYS A 203 26.03 -8.68 -3.81
CA LYS A 203 25.71 -8.23 -5.17
C LYS A 203 24.23 -7.89 -5.32
N VAL A 204 23.32 -8.70 -4.79
CA VAL A 204 21.89 -8.35 -4.78
C VAL A 204 21.64 -6.99 -4.09
N VAL A 205 22.22 -6.78 -2.91
CA VAL A 205 22.06 -5.55 -2.10
C VAL A 205 22.58 -4.30 -2.83
N ARG A 206 23.64 -4.45 -3.64
CA ARG A 206 24.31 -3.34 -4.33
C ARG A 206 23.89 -3.14 -5.78
N GLU A 207 23.40 -4.18 -6.45
CA GLU A 207 23.18 -4.17 -7.91
C GLU A 207 21.70 -4.41 -8.28
N LEU A 208 20.88 -5.01 -7.42
CA LEU A 208 19.45 -5.20 -7.73
C LEU A 208 18.53 -4.29 -6.91
N PHE A 209 18.80 -4.09 -5.62
CA PHE A 209 18.02 -3.18 -4.78
C PHE A 209 18.40 -1.70 -4.95
N VAL A 210 18.60 -1.28 -6.20
CA VAL A 210 18.98 0.07 -6.61
C VAL A 210 18.05 0.60 -7.71
N PRO A 211 17.83 1.93 -7.79
CA PRO A 211 16.93 2.52 -8.78
C PRO A 211 17.31 2.22 -10.23
N SER A 212 18.61 2.11 -10.53
CA SER A 212 19.10 1.81 -11.88
C SER A 212 18.59 0.47 -12.41
N SER A 213 18.40 -0.50 -11.52
CA SER A 213 17.90 -1.85 -11.82
C SER A 213 16.37 -1.94 -11.65
N GLY A 214 15.72 -0.79 -11.49
CA GLY A 214 14.27 -0.66 -11.43
C GLY A 214 13.64 -0.82 -10.06
N SER A 215 14.43 -1.01 -9.01
CA SER A 215 13.92 -1.11 -7.63
C SER A 215 13.37 0.22 -7.16
N ARG A 216 12.24 0.17 -6.47
CA ARG A 216 11.52 1.34 -5.97
C ARG A 216 12.10 1.75 -4.62
N PRO A 217 12.50 3.02 -4.44
CA PRO A 217 13.13 3.49 -3.19
C PRO A 217 12.34 3.21 -1.90
N LYS A 218 11.00 3.14 -2.00
CA LYS A 218 10.07 3.03 -0.87
C LYS A 218 9.30 1.70 -0.83
N ALA A 219 9.62 0.76 -1.71
CA ALA A 219 9.00 -0.57 -1.67
C ALA A 219 9.58 -1.40 -0.54
N VAL A 220 8.78 -2.34 -0.01
CA VAL A 220 9.29 -3.37 0.89
C VAL A 220 10.26 -4.24 0.10
N LYS A 221 11.49 -4.41 0.58
CA LYS A 221 12.53 -5.17 -0.11
C LYS A 221 12.62 -6.56 0.49
N VAL A 222 12.52 -7.59 -0.36
CA VAL A 222 12.56 -8.98 0.05
C VAL A 222 13.58 -9.76 -0.78
N LEU A 223 14.55 -10.37 -0.11
CA LEU A 223 15.49 -11.31 -0.71
C LEU A 223 15.08 -12.74 -0.36
N VAL A 224 14.83 -13.56 -1.37
CA VAL A 224 14.58 -15.00 -1.22
C VAL A 224 15.80 -15.75 -1.77
N VAL A 225 16.57 -16.35 -0.87
CA VAL A 225 17.73 -17.19 -1.22
C VAL A 225 17.26 -18.64 -1.33
N ILE A 226 17.53 -19.29 -2.46
CA ILE A 226 17.21 -20.70 -2.69
C ILE A 226 18.52 -21.45 -2.93
N THR A 227 18.85 -22.41 -2.05
CA THR A 227 20.17 -23.08 -2.02
C THR A 227 20.07 -24.47 -1.42
N ASP A 228 21.05 -25.34 -1.69
CA ASP A 228 21.20 -26.63 -1.02
C ASP A 228 21.91 -26.53 0.35
N GLY A 229 22.33 -25.31 0.73
CA GLY A 229 22.93 -25.01 2.03
C GLY A 229 24.46 -25.17 2.06
N GLN A 230 25.10 -25.53 0.96
CA GLN A 230 26.55 -25.58 0.88
C GLN A 230 27.11 -24.18 0.56
N THR A 231 28.24 -23.81 1.17
CA THR A 231 29.01 -22.62 0.78
C THR A 231 30.46 -23.03 0.68
N ALA A 232 31.06 -22.80 -0.48
CA ALA A 232 32.44 -23.21 -0.76
C ALA A 232 33.10 -22.20 -1.69
N GLY A 233 34.34 -21.81 -1.39
CA GLY A 233 35.11 -20.87 -2.20
C GLY A 233 34.85 -19.38 -1.93
N ASP A 234 34.00 -19.04 -0.95
CA ASP A 234 33.74 -17.64 -0.57
C ASP A 234 34.55 -17.23 0.67
N SER A 235 35.39 -16.21 0.54
CA SER A 235 36.15 -15.63 1.65
C SER A 235 35.39 -14.53 2.40
N THR A 236 34.24 -14.08 1.87
CA THR A 236 33.43 -13.04 2.49
C THR A 236 32.66 -13.61 3.69
N PRO A 237 32.77 -13.04 4.89
CA PRO A 237 31.99 -13.49 6.03
C PRO A 237 30.50 -13.22 5.83
N ILE A 238 29.66 -14.24 6.06
CA ILE A 238 28.20 -14.12 5.94
C ILE A 238 27.63 -13.02 6.86
N SER A 239 28.20 -12.84 8.06
CA SER A 239 27.78 -11.82 9.02
C SER A 239 27.88 -10.39 8.48
N VAL A 240 28.89 -10.11 7.66
CA VAL A 240 29.11 -8.79 7.06
C VAL A 240 28.01 -8.47 6.06
N VAL A 241 27.64 -9.44 5.22
CA VAL A 241 26.66 -9.22 4.14
C VAL A 241 25.22 -9.27 4.65
N VAL A 242 24.96 -10.04 5.70
CA VAL A 242 23.67 -10.02 6.41
C VAL A 242 23.46 -8.66 7.07
N ARG A 243 24.47 -8.13 7.77
CA ARG A 243 24.40 -6.78 8.34
C ARG A 243 24.20 -5.71 7.27
N GLU A 244 24.91 -5.81 6.14
CA GLU A 244 24.71 -4.87 5.03
C GLU A 244 23.27 -4.91 4.47
N ALA A 245 22.63 -6.07 4.45
CA ALA A 245 21.23 -6.20 4.06
C ALA A 245 20.26 -5.67 5.13
N GLU A 246 20.58 -5.84 6.41
CA GLU A 246 19.82 -5.29 7.55
C GLU A 246 19.84 -3.76 7.57
N ASP A 247 21.01 -3.16 7.37
CA ASP A 247 21.19 -1.71 7.30
C ASP A 247 20.39 -1.05 6.14
N LYS A 248 19.87 -1.87 5.20
CA LYS A 248 19.00 -1.44 4.09
C LYS A 248 17.55 -1.92 4.19
N ASP A 249 17.14 -2.42 5.36
CA ASP A 249 15.78 -2.91 5.64
C ASP A 249 15.30 -4.01 4.68
N ILE A 250 16.22 -4.86 4.20
CA ILE A 250 15.88 -5.96 3.29
C ILE A 250 15.43 -7.17 4.10
N ILE A 251 14.18 -7.58 3.99
CA ILE A 251 13.66 -8.83 4.60
C ILE A 251 14.26 -10.01 3.85
N ARG A 252 14.70 -11.05 4.57
CA ARG A 252 15.43 -12.19 3.98
C ARG A 252 14.76 -13.52 4.33
N TYR A 253 14.55 -14.36 3.34
CA TYR A 253 14.11 -15.74 3.49
C TYR A 253 15.16 -16.68 2.89
N ALA A 254 15.43 -17.79 3.55
CA ALA A 254 16.28 -18.86 3.05
C ALA A 254 15.43 -20.12 2.84
N ILE A 255 15.51 -20.69 1.64
CA ILE A 255 14.77 -21.89 1.24
C ILE A 255 15.80 -22.96 0.86
N GLY A 256 15.87 -24.00 1.69
CA GLY A 256 16.68 -25.18 1.43
C GLY A 256 16.03 -26.06 0.35
N VAL A 257 16.82 -26.53 -0.61
CA VAL A 257 16.42 -27.55 -1.58
C VAL A 257 17.32 -28.76 -1.42
N GLN A 258 16.70 -29.92 -1.21
CA GLN A 258 17.42 -31.17 -1.05
C GLN A 258 16.57 -32.32 -1.58
N HIS A 259 17.15 -33.13 -2.46
CA HIS A 259 16.63 -34.45 -2.74
C HIS A 259 16.83 -35.34 -1.51
N LYS A 260 15.74 -35.78 -0.88
CA LYS A 260 15.81 -36.94 0.02
C LYS A 260 15.95 -38.19 -0.86
N TYR A 261 17.06 -38.89 -0.69
CA TYR A 261 17.26 -40.25 -1.20
C TYR A 261 16.22 -41.20 -0.60
#